data_AF-A0A1H3FZK8-F1
#
_entry.id   AF-A0A1H3FZK8-F1
#
_cell.length_a   1.000
_cell.length_b   1.000
_cell.length_c   1.000
_cell.angle_alpha   90.00
_cell.angle_beta   90.00
_cell.angle_gamma   90.00
#
_symmetry.space_group_name_H-M   'P 1'
#
loop_
_entity.id
_entity.type
_entity.pdbx_description
1 polymer ?
#
loop_
_entity_poly.entity_id
_entity_poly.type
_entity_poly.pdbx_seq_one_letter_code
_entity_poly.pdbx_strand_id
1 'polypeptide(L)' 'MIKNSQDMAIVIVALMFLSNVLIFVPYRILIKKHKKIAKNYLQIFGPLIDFVIALVVIVYIIHK' A
#
# COMPACT_ATOMS: atom_id res chain seq x y z
N MET A 1 -12.57 -23.86 -7.61
CA MET A 1 -12.43 -22.53 -8.24
C MET A 1 -12.79 -21.36 -7.32
N ILE A 2 -13.87 -21.43 -6.51
CA ILE A 2 -14.33 -20.30 -5.65
C ILE A 2 -13.37 -19.95 -4.49
N LYS A 3 -12.66 -20.94 -3.89
CA LYS A 3 -11.70 -20.69 -2.80
C LYS A 3 -10.55 -19.75 -3.20
N ASN A 4 -10.02 -19.91 -4.42
CA ASN A 4 -8.89 -19.10 -4.89
C ASN A 4 -9.25 -17.63 -5.09
N SER A 5 -10.49 -17.33 -5.51
CA SER A 5 -10.96 -15.95 -5.68
C SER A 5 -11.18 -15.23 -4.35
N GLN A 6 -11.61 -15.94 -3.30
CA GLN A 6 -11.76 -15.37 -1.96
C GLN A 6 -10.39 -15.08 -1.31
N ASP A 7 -9.42 -15.98 -1.45
CA ASP A 7 -8.06 -15.76 -0.94
C ASP A 7 -7.41 -14.52 -1.57
N MET A 8 -7.59 -14.35 -2.89
CA MET A 8 -7.08 -13.20 -3.63
C MET A 8 -7.66 -11.87 -3.11
N ALA A 9 -8.97 -11.84 -2.84
CA ALA A 9 -9.64 -10.67 -2.30
C ALA A 9 -9.12 -10.32 -0.89
N ILE A 10 -8.90 -11.33 -0.03
CA ILE A 10 -8.35 -11.13 1.32
C ILE A 10 -6.94 -10.54 1.25
N VAL A 11 -6.09 -11.04 0.34
CA VAL A 11 -4.73 -10.51 0.14
C VAL A 11 -4.77 -9.05 -0.31
N ILE A 12 -5.63 -8.71 -1.28
CA ILE A 12 -5.76 -7.33 -1.76
C ILE A 12 -6.24 -6.40 -0.65
N VAL A 13 -7.25 -6.80 0.12
CA VAL A 13 -7.77 -6.01 1.24
C VAL A 13 -6.72 -5.83 2.33
N ALA A 14 -5.95 -6.86 2.66
CA ALA A 14 -4.85 -6.78 3.62
C ALA A 14 -3.74 -5.83 3.14
N LEU A 15 -3.37 -5.89 1.86
CA LEU A 15 -2.37 -5.00 1.27
C LEU A 15 -2.84 -3.54 1.24
N MET A 16 -4.11 -3.28 0.91
CA MET A 16 -4.70 -1.94 0.97
C MET A 16 -4.76 -1.38 2.39
N PHE A 17 -5.03 -2.22 3.38
CA PHE A 17 -5.02 -1.78 4.77
C PHE A 17 -3.59 -1.45 5.22
N LEU A 18 -2.63 -2.31 4.86
CA LEU A 18 -1.22 -2.11 5.18
C LEU A 18 -0.65 -0.85 4.52
N SER A 19 -0.97 -0.57 3.26
CA SER A 19 -0.53 0.64 2.56
C SER A 19 -1.06 1.90 3.23
N ASN A 20 -2.34 1.90 3.63
CA ASN A 20 -2.91 3.03 4.36
C ASN A 20 -2.20 3.26 5.70
N VAL A 21 -1.91 2.22 6.46
CA VAL A 21 -1.16 2.36 7.73
C VAL A 21 0.25 2.91 7.47
N LEU A 22 0.95 2.37 6.47
CA LEU A 22 2.31 2.79 6.11
C LEU A 22 2.39 4.23 5.60
N ILE A 23 1.35 4.75 4.94
CA ILE A 23 1.32 6.14 4.47
C ILE A 23 0.86 7.08 5.59
N PHE A 24 -0.24 6.72 6.27
CA PHE A 24 -0.96 7.63 7.16
C PHE A 24 -0.21 7.91 8.47
N VAL A 25 0.43 6.88 9.05
CA VAL A 25 1.18 7.02 10.31
C VAL A 25 2.36 8.01 10.16
N PRO A 26 3.31 7.80 9.22
CA PRO A 26 4.41 8.74 9.04
C PRO A 26 3.93 10.10 8.53
N TYR A 27 2.91 10.15 7.65
CA TYR A 27 2.35 11.43 7.20
C TYR A 27 1.82 12.27 8.38
N ARG A 28 1.11 11.66 9.33
CA ARG A 28 0.58 12.34 10.53
C ARG A 28 1.70 12.86 11.45
N ILE A 29 2.82 12.15 11.51
CA ILE A 29 4.01 12.59 12.27
C ILE A 29 4.70 13.75 11.52
N LEU A 30 4.87 13.63 10.20
CA LEU A 30 5.53 14.61 9.34
C LEU A 30 4.76 15.92 9.24
N ILE A 31 3.42 15.89 9.17
CA ILE A 31 2.61 17.11 8.99
C ILE A 31 2.69 18.04 10.21
N LYS A 32 2.89 17.48 11.42
CA LYS A 32 3.02 18.26 12.66
C LYS A 32 4.33 19.05 12.73
N LYS A 33 5.39 18.56 12.09
CA LYS A 33 6.71 19.22 12.10
C LYS A 33 6.99 20.02 10.83
N HIS A 34 6.64 19.49 9.66
CA HIS A 34 7.00 20.06 8.36
C HIS A 34 5.94 19.79 7.27
N LYS A 35 4.95 20.68 7.17
CA LYS A 35 3.82 20.57 6.23
C LYS A 35 4.25 20.39 4.76
N LYS A 36 5.33 21.06 4.32
CA LYS A 36 5.86 20.96 2.95
C LYS A 36 6.51 19.60 2.68
N ILE A 37 7.28 19.06 3.65
CA ILE A 37 7.91 17.75 3.55
C ILE A 37 6.84 16.64 3.57
N ALA A 38 5.81 16.79 4.40
CA ALA A 38 4.69 15.85 4.43
C ALA A 38 3.95 15.74 3.08
N LYS A 39 3.79 16.86 2.36
CA LYS A 39 3.17 16.86 1.03
C LYS A 39 4.04 16.12 0.00
N ASN A 40 5.35 16.39 -0.02
CA ASN A 40 6.28 15.68 -0.90
C ASN A 40 6.37 14.19 -0.56
N TYR A 41 6.32 13.84 0.73
CA TYR A 41 6.29 12.46 1.20
C TYR A 41 5.09 11.72 0.57
N LEU A 42 3.89 12.28 0.65
CA LEU A 42 2.70 11.63 0.09
C LEU A 42 2.77 11.49 -1.44
N GLN A 43 3.34 12.49 -2.13
CA GLN A 43 3.51 12.47 -3.59
C GLN A 43 4.51 11.42 -4.08
N ILE A 44 5.55 11.12 -3.30
CA ILE A 44 6.58 10.14 -3.68
C ILE A 44 6.21 8.74 -3.19
N PHE A 45 5.82 8.62 -1.91
CA PHE A 45 5.57 7.33 -1.28
C PHE A 45 4.23 6.72 -1.70
N GLY A 46 3.22 7.52 -2.07
CA GLY A 46 1.95 7.01 -2.59
C GLY A 46 2.15 6.11 -3.82
N PRO A 47 2.67 6.65 -4.94
CA PRO A 47 2.93 5.88 -6.15
C PRO A 47 3.89 4.70 -5.93
N LEU A 48 4.89 4.88 -5.05
CA LEU A 48 5.87 3.85 -4.75
C LEU A 48 5.24 2.65 -4.04
N ILE A 49 4.33 2.90 -3.09
CA ILE A 49 3.60 1.85 -2.38
C ILE A 49 2.60 1.17 -3.31
N ASP A 50 1.92 1.92 -4.17
CA ASP A 50 1.03 1.34 -5.19
C ASP A 50 1.79 0.42 -6.15
N PHE A 51 3.00 0.81 -6.57
CA PHE A 51 3.89 -0.03 -7.38
C PHE A 51 4.28 -1.33 -6.65
N VAL A 52 4.64 -1.25 -5.36
CA VAL A 52 4.99 -2.43 -4.55
C VAL A 52 3.79 -3.37 -4.41
N ILE A 53 2.58 -2.85 -4.16
CA ILE A 53 1.37 -3.67 -4.08
C ILE A 53 1.12 -4.39 -5.41
N ALA A 54 1.21 -3.67 -6.54
CA ALA A 54 1.04 -4.26 -7.87
C ALA A 54 2.06 -5.39 -8.12
N LEU A 55 3.33 -5.17 -7.75
CA LEU A 55 4.38 -6.18 -7.86
C LEU A 55 4.05 -7.43 -7.02
N VAL A 56 3.64 -7.25 -5.76
CA VAL A 56 3.27 -8.36 -4.86
C VAL A 56 2.08 -9.15 -5.43
N VAL A 57 1.08 -8.47 -5.96
CA VAL A 57 -0.08 -9.11 -6.61
C VAL A 57 0.36 -9.92 -7.83
N ILE A 58 1.21 -9.36 -8.69
CA ILE A 58 1.74 -10.08 -9.88
C ILE A 58 2.54 -11.31 -9.47
N VAL A 59 3.46 -11.18 -8.51
CA VAL A 59 4.27 -12.30 -8.01
C VAL A 59 3.38 -13.39 -7.41
N TYR A 60 2.35 -13.00 -6.65
CA TYR A 60 1.39 -13.92 -6.07
C TYR A 60 0.61 -14.69 -7.14
N ILE A 61 0.22 -14.03 -8.25
CA ILE A 61 -0.46 -14.71 -9.38
C ILE A 61 0.48 -15.68 -10.09
N ILE A 62 1.77 -15.33 -10.25
CA ILE A 62 2.74 -16.18 -10.97
C ILE A 62 3.14 -17.43 -10.15
N HIS A 63 3.26 -17.31 -8.83
CA HIS A 63 3.71 -18.40 -7.95
C HIS A 63 2.58 -19.33 -7.48
N LYS A 64 1.31 -19.01 -7.75
CA LYS A 64 0.14 -19.81 -7.36
C LYS A 64 -0.35 -20.68 -8.52
#